data_AF-A0A7S0G1D1-F1
#
_entry.id   AF-A0A7S0G1D1-F1
#
_cell.length_a   1.000
_cell.length_b   1.000
_cell.length_c   1.000
_cell.angle_alpha   90.00
_cell.angle_beta   90.00
_cell.angle_gamma   90.00
#
_symmetry.space_group_name_H-M   'P 1'
#
loop_
_entity.id
_entity.type
_entity.pdbx_description
1 polymer ?
#
loop_
_entity_poly.entity_id
_entity_poly.type
_entity_poly.pdbx_seq_one_letter_code
_entity_poly.pdbx_strand_id
1 'polypeptide(L)'
;HTPDRSERPRQVFLGLKIADGGRHYATCYSLKKRKYIGTTSMDAELSFIMANQAVVKPGSLVMDPFVGTGSIIISAAAFGAEVIGSDIDMNVLRGKEDKDIRSNFSQYNLNFPAGIIRCDLLKSPWRDGSVSGGWLDSILCDPPYGIREGSRSFNEYEVPEEFKAGHIPQTKRVRFSDHLVNLLDFA
;
A
#
# COMPACT_ATOMS: atom_id res chain seq x y z
N HIS A 1 13.27 34.65 -26.32
CA HIS A 1 14.42 34.95 -25.44
C HIS A 1 15.30 33.72 -25.33
N THR A 2 16.45 33.75 -25.99
CA THR A 2 17.54 32.79 -25.80
C THR A 2 18.19 33.05 -24.43
N PRO A 3 18.42 32.04 -23.58
CA PRO A 3 19.10 32.25 -22.31
C PRO A 3 20.54 32.69 -22.58
N ASP A 4 20.88 33.89 -22.11
CA ASP A 4 22.24 34.43 -22.11
C ASP A 4 23.14 33.53 -21.25
N ARG A 5 23.92 32.67 -21.91
CA ARG A 5 24.94 31.84 -21.28
C ARG A 5 26.18 32.71 -21.02
N SER A 6 26.11 33.60 -20.04
CA SER A 6 27.29 34.29 -19.54
C SER A 6 28.30 33.24 -19.05
N GLU A 7 29.54 33.27 -19.55
CA GLU A 7 30.61 32.31 -19.18
C GLU A 7 30.96 32.30 -17.69
N ARG A 8 30.53 33.34 -16.95
CA ARG A 8 30.75 33.46 -15.50
C ARG A 8 29.47 33.12 -14.72
N PRO A 9 29.53 32.23 -13.72
CA PRO A 9 28.38 31.90 -12.90
C PRO A 9 27.95 33.13 -12.09
N ARG A 10 26.64 33.42 -12.05
CA ARG A 10 26.09 34.54 -11.25
C ARG A 10 26.27 34.34 -9.75
N GLN A 11 26.24 33.10 -9.29
CA GLN A 11 26.39 32.70 -7.89
C GLN A 11 27.10 31.35 -7.82
N VAL A 12 27.93 31.16 -6.78
CA VAL A 12 28.62 29.92 -6.47
C VAL A 12 28.23 29.51 -5.06
N PHE A 13 27.73 28.29 -4.91
CA PHE A 13 27.40 27.70 -3.61
C PHE A 13 28.43 26.62 -3.28
N LEU A 14 28.98 26.69 -2.07
CA LEU A 14 29.90 25.71 -1.53
C LEU A 14 29.21 25.02 -0.37
N GLY A 15 29.29 23.69 -0.31
CA GLY A 15 28.67 22.90 0.74
C GLY A 15 29.26 21.50 0.79
N LEU A 16 29.08 20.85 1.94
CA LEU A 16 29.43 19.45 2.10
C LEU A 16 28.29 18.57 1.55
N LYS A 17 28.62 17.63 0.68
CA LYS A 17 27.65 16.63 0.22
C LYS A 17 27.38 15.63 1.36
N ILE A 18 26.17 15.66 1.90
CA ILE A 18 25.76 14.77 2.99
C ILE A 18 25.13 13.47 2.47
N ALA A 19 24.36 13.53 1.38
CA ALA A 19 23.66 12.39 0.81
C ALA A 19 23.34 12.59 -0.68
N ASP A 20 23.01 11.49 -1.35
CA ASP A 20 22.41 11.47 -2.68
C ASP A 20 20.88 11.31 -2.60
N GLY A 21 20.18 11.74 -3.63
CA GLY A 21 18.73 11.57 -3.72
C GLY A 21 18.30 10.13 -4.06
N GLY A 22 17.10 9.76 -3.63
CA GLY A 22 16.50 8.43 -3.85
C GLY A 22 15.94 8.16 -5.25
N ARG A 23 16.36 8.86 -6.31
CA ARG A 23 15.75 8.73 -7.66
C ARG A 23 15.79 7.29 -8.22
N HIS A 24 16.78 6.50 -7.78
CA HIS A 24 16.91 5.11 -8.20
C HIS A 24 15.69 4.25 -7.80
N TYR A 25 14.99 4.57 -6.70
CA TYR A 25 13.81 3.85 -6.25
C TYR A 25 12.70 3.82 -7.32
N ALA A 26 12.37 4.98 -7.92
CA ALA A 26 11.38 5.04 -8.99
C ALA A 26 11.75 4.15 -10.20
N THR A 27 13.04 4.04 -10.52
CA THR A 27 13.53 3.25 -11.66
C THR A 27 13.58 1.75 -11.36
N CYS A 28 13.98 1.37 -10.14
CA CYS A 28 14.08 -0.01 -9.69
C CYS A 28 12.70 -0.64 -9.48
N TYR A 29 11.78 0.10 -8.86
CA TYR A 29 10.44 -0.38 -8.49
C TYR A 29 9.36 -0.02 -9.50
N SER A 30 9.75 0.50 -10.67
CA SER A 30 8.86 0.89 -11.75
C SER A 30 7.85 -0.21 -12.10
N LEU A 31 6.58 0.18 -12.19
CA LEU A 31 5.46 -0.70 -12.55
C LEU A 31 5.69 -1.47 -13.86
N LYS A 32 6.40 -0.88 -14.83
CA LYS A 32 6.69 -1.53 -16.13
C LYS A 32 7.48 -2.83 -16.01
N LYS A 33 8.26 -2.99 -14.95
CA LYS A 33 9.12 -4.15 -14.71
C LYS A 33 8.51 -5.15 -13.71
N ARG A 34 7.35 -4.83 -13.14
CA ARG A 34 6.78 -5.57 -12.01
C ARG A 34 6.06 -6.84 -12.49
N LYS A 35 6.30 -7.97 -11.83
CA LYS A 35 5.68 -9.27 -12.15
C LYS A 35 4.16 -9.24 -11.98
N TYR A 36 3.69 -8.72 -10.85
CA TYR A 36 2.28 -8.61 -10.54
C TYR A 36 1.85 -7.14 -10.46
N ILE A 37 0.97 -6.73 -11.37
CA ILE A 37 0.44 -5.37 -11.52
C ILE A 37 -1.07 -5.45 -11.74
N GLY A 38 -1.79 -4.47 -11.18
CA GLY A 38 -3.23 -4.30 -11.32
C GLY A 38 -3.54 -2.95 -11.97
N THR A 39 -4.82 -2.74 -12.29
CA THR A 39 -5.33 -1.52 -12.92
C THR A 39 -5.20 -0.28 -12.05
N THR A 40 -5.10 -0.47 -10.74
CA THR A 40 -5.08 0.56 -9.69
C THR A 40 -3.77 0.60 -8.92
N SER A 41 -2.71 -0.06 -9.41
CA SER A 41 -1.40 -0.04 -8.76
C SER A 41 -0.84 1.39 -8.66
N MET A 42 -0.56 1.85 -7.45
CA MET A 42 0.09 3.14 -7.20
C MET A 42 1.46 3.21 -7.88
N ASP A 43 1.82 4.37 -8.41
CA ASP A 43 3.12 4.63 -9.01
C ASP A 43 4.25 4.49 -7.96
N ALA A 44 5.41 4.02 -8.40
CA ALA A 44 6.55 3.77 -7.51
C ALA A 44 7.04 5.05 -6.83
N GLU A 45 7.18 6.16 -7.58
CA GLU A 45 7.70 7.42 -7.02
C GLU A 45 6.78 7.95 -5.91
N LEU A 46 5.46 7.99 -6.18
CA LEU A 46 4.48 8.40 -5.18
C LEU A 46 4.47 7.47 -3.96
N SER A 47 4.54 6.15 -4.17
CA SER A 47 4.59 5.18 -3.06
C SER A 47 5.79 5.41 -2.14
N PHE A 48 6.97 5.70 -2.70
CA PHE A 48 8.16 6.03 -1.92
C PHE A 48 8.07 7.39 -1.23
N ILE A 49 7.42 8.38 -1.85
CA ILE A 49 7.15 9.68 -1.21
C ILE A 49 6.22 9.49 0.00
N MET A 50 5.15 8.71 -0.14
CA MET A 50 4.23 8.40 0.97
C MET A 50 4.96 7.70 2.13
N ALA A 51 5.80 6.70 1.83
CA ALA A 51 6.61 6.03 2.85
C ALA A 51 7.59 6.98 3.56
N ASN A 52 8.18 7.93 2.83
CA ASN A 52 9.02 8.97 3.43
C ASN A 52 8.20 9.93 4.32
N GLN A 53 7.00 10.33 3.89
CA GLN A 53 6.11 11.21 4.66
C GLN A 53 5.66 10.58 5.96
N ALA A 54 5.45 9.26 5.97
CA ALA A 54 5.18 8.49 7.18
C ALA A 54 6.43 8.18 8.02
N VAL A 55 7.61 8.66 7.62
CA VAL A 55 8.89 8.46 8.34
C VAL A 55 9.18 6.96 8.55
N VAL A 56 8.83 6.16 7.54
CA VAL A 56 9.06 4.71 7.58
C VAL A 56 10.55 4.45 7.67
N LYS A 57 10.93 3.65 8.68
CA LYS A 57 12.31 3.27 8.98
C LYS A 57 12.42 1.76 9.23
N PRO A 58 13.63 1.19 9.20
CA PRO A 58 13.82 -0.22 9.54
C PRO A 58 13.17 -0.58 10.88
N GLY A 59 12.38 -1.66 10.90
CA GLY A 59 11.64 -2.12 12.07
C GLY A 59 10.28 -1.46 12.32
N SER A 60 9.85 -0.52 11.47
CA SER A 60 8.47 0.00 11.53
C SER A 60 7.47 -1.08 11.13
N LEU A 61 6.28 -1.09 11.75
CA LEU A 61 5.15 -1.90 11.34
C LEU A 61 4.15 -1.04 10.56
N VAL A 62 4.05 -1.30 9.25
CA VAL A 62 3.25 -0.50 8.31
C VAL A 62 2.11 -1.32 7.74
N MET A 63 0.91 -0.74 7.70
CA MET A 63 -0.26 -1.40 7.10
C MET A 63 -0.84 -0.61 5.93
N ASP A 64 -1.25 -1.33 4.89
CA ASP A 64 -2.12 -0.82 3.82
C ASP A 64 -3.48 -1.54 3.84
N PRO A 65 -4.55 -0.89 4.31
CA PRO A 65 -5.90 -1.48 4.33
C PRO A 65 -6.55 -1.63 2.95
N PHE A 66 -5.92 -1.12 1.88
CA PHE A 66 -6.37 -1.21 0.49
C PHE A 66 -5.21 -1.63 -0.42
N VAL A 67 -4.53 -2.72 -0.03
CA VAL A 67 -3.20 -3.09 -0.54
C VAL A 67 -3.15 -3.26 -2.05
N GLY A 68 -4.26 -3.69 -2.68
CA GLY A 68 -4.28 -4.00 -4.10
C GLY A 68 -3.15 -4.97 -4.47
N THR A 69 -2.32 -4.60 -5.44
CA THR A 69 -1.14 -5.39 -5.84
C THR A 69 0.13 -5.11 -5.04
N GLY A 70 0.03 -4.31 -3.98
CA GLY A 70 1.10 -4.09 -3.00
C GLY A 70 2.10 -2.98 -3.29
N SER A 71 1.78 -2.01 -4.17
CA SER A 71 2.72 -0.91 -4.49
C SER A 71 3.26 -0.19 -3.25
N ILE A 72 2.36 0.17 -2.34
CA ILE A 72 2.68 0.98 -1.15
C ILE A 72 3.48 0.16 -0.14
N ILE A 73 3.04 -1.06 0.17
CA ILE A 73 3.77 -1.94 1.10
C ILE A 73 5.14 -2.37 0.56
N ILE A 74 5.34 -2.47 -0.76
CA ILE A 74 6.65 -2.72 -1.36
C ILE A 74 7.60 -1.54 -1.06
N SER A 75 7.12 -0.30 -1.18
CA SER A 75 7.93 0.88 -0.84
C SER A 75 8.29 0.95 0.64
N ALA A 76 7.35 0.63 1.53
CA ALA A 76 7.62 0.55 2.97
C ALA A 76 8.64 -0.55 3.31
N ALA A 77 8.48 -1.76 2.73
CA ALA A 77 9.42 -2.86 2.91
C ALA A 77 10.81 -2.56 2.34
N ALA A 78 10.91 -1.79 1.25
CA ALA A 78 12.19 -1.33 0.71
C ALA A 78 12.93 -0.37 1.66
N PHE A 79 12.23 0.26 2.61
CA PHE A 79 12.82 1.00 3.73
C PHE A 79 13.06 0.15 4.98
N GLY A 80 12.85 -1.17 4.90
CA GLY A 80 13.10 -2.12 5.98
C GLY A 80 11.95 -2.26 6.98
N ALA A 81 10.75 -1.82 6.64
CA ALA A 81 9.57 -2.04 7.47
C ALA A 81 9.05 -3.48 7.38
N GLU A 82 8.44 -3.94 8.46
CA GLU A 82 7.52 -5.07 8.44
C GLU A 82 6.17 -4.57 7.95
N VAL A 83 5.56 -5.32 7.01
CA VAL A 83 4.38 -4.84 6.30
C VAL A 83 3.20 -5.80 6.37
N ILE A 84 2.01 -5.22 6.49
CA ILE A 84 0.73 -5.92 6.44
C ILE A 84 -0.11 -5.29 5.33
N GLY A 85 -0.71 -6.13 4.50
CA GLY A 85 -1.65 -5.69 3.48
C GLY A 85 -3.02 -6.31 3.70
N SER A 86 -4.07 -5.53 3.49
CA SER A 86 -5.40 -6.10 3.36
C SER A 86 -6.18 -5.53 2.20
N ASP A 87 -7.08 -6.35 1.65
CA ASP A 87 -8.02 -5.93 0.61
C ASP A 87 -9.32 -6.72 0.75
N ILE A 88 -10.42 -6.17 0.25
CA ILE A 88 -11.70 -6.87 0.22
C ILE A 88 -11.80 -7.81 -1.00
N ASP A 89 -11.06 -7.51 -2.08
CA ASP A 89 -11.07 -8.29 -3.31
C ASP A 89 -10.08 -9.47 -3.24
N MET A 90 -10.63 -10.67 -3.04
CA MET A 90 -9.86 -11.91 -3.00
C MET A 90 -9.15 -12.21 -4.32
N ASN A 91 -9.65 -11.72 -5.46
CA ASN A 91 -9.01 -11.95 -6.75
C ASN A 91 -7.69 -11.20 -6.86
N VAL A 92 -7.62 -10.01 -6.25
CA VAL A 92 -6.39 -9.22 -6.20
C VAL A 92 -5.40 -9.86 -5.22
N LEU A 93 -5.86 -10.25 -4.03
CA LEU A 93 -4.98 -10.89 -3.04
C LEU A 93 -4.41 -12.23 -3.50
N ARG A 94 -5.21 -13.04 -4.20
CA ARG A 94 -4.76 -14.34 -4.75
C ARG A 94 -3.82 -14.19 -5.95
N GLY A 95 -3.96 -13.10 -6.71
CA GLY A 95 -3.25 -12.97 -7.99
C GLY A 95 -3.66 -14.04 -9.00
N LYS A 96 -2.76 -14.35 -9.94
CA LYS A 96 -2.95 -15.38 -10.97
C LYS A 96 -1.68 -16.21 -11.10
N GLU A 97 -1.80 -17.54 -10.96
CA GLU A 97 -0.68 -18.49 -11.09
C GLU A 97 0.50 -18.04 -10.20
N ASP A 98 1.69 -17.85 -10.78
CA ASP A 98 2.91 -17.43 -10.09
C ASP A 98 3.03 -15.89 -9.93
N LYS A 99 1.96 -15.14 -10.22
CA LYS A 99 1.91 -13.68 -10.14
C LYS A 99 0.93 -13.23 -9.07
N ASP A 100 1.46 -13.00 -7.88
CA ASP A 100 0.75 -12.45 -6.73
C ASP A 100 1.60 -11.37 -6.03
N ILE A 101 1.11 -10.85 -4.91
CA ILE A 101 1.86 -9.86 -4.12
C ILE A 101 3.22 -10.42 -3.69
N ARG A 102 3.29 -11.68 -3.24
CA ARG A 102 4.54 -12.31 -2.78
C ARG A 102 5.58 -12.43 -3.90
N SER A 103 5.15 -12.66 -5.14
CA SER A 103 6.02 -12.71 -6.31
C SER A 103 6.75 -11.38 -6.56
N ASN A 104 6.12 -10.24 -6.22
CA ASN A 104 6.76 -8.94 -6.27
C ASN A 104 7.85 -8.81 -5.19
N PHE A 105 7.57 -9.25 -3.96
CA PHE A 105 8.57 -9.23 -2.88
C PHE A 105 9.78 -10.11 -3.22
N SER A 106 9.54 -11.31 -3.76
CA SER A 106 10.61 -12.18 -4.27
C SER A 106 11.40 -11.52 -5.41
N GLN A 107 10.74 -10.81 -6.32
CA GLN A 107 11.41 -10.10 -7.42
C GLN A 107 12.40 -9.04 -6.91
N TYR A 108 12.03 -8.32 -5.85
CA TYR A 108 12.84 -7.23 -5.31
C TYR A 108 13.76 -7.65 -4.16
N ASN A 109 13.80 -8.95 -3.82
CA ASN A 109 14.55 -9.49 -2.70
C ASN A 109 14.22 -8.79 -1.37
N LEU A 110 12.92 -8.62 -1.11
CA LEU A 110 12.38 -8.01 0.10
C LEU A 110 11.85 -9.08 1.07
N ASN A 111 11.82 -8.76 2.37
CA ASN A 111 11.17 -9.59 3.36
C ASN A 111 9.69 -9.74 3.04
N PHE A 112 9.16 -10.97 3.14
CA PHE A 112 7.75 -11.19 2.86
C PHE A 112 6.86 -10.45 3.84
N PRO A 113 5.68 -9.97 3.40
CA PRO A 113 4.70 -9.37 4.31
C PRO A 113 4.36 -10.29 5.47
N ALA A 114 4.25 -9.72 6.67
CA ALA A 114 3.79 -10.44 7.86
C ALA A 114 2.38 -11.01 7.65
N GLY A 115 1.55 -10.32 6.88
CA GLY A 115 0.22 -10.81 6.49
C GLY A 115 -0.31 -10.14 5.24
N ILE A 116 -0.94 -10.93 4.38
CA ILE A 116 -1.81 -10.46 3.30
C ILE A 116 -3.18 -11.08 3.56
N ILE A 117 -4.15 -10.26 3.96
CA ILE A 117 -5.39 -10.73 4.56
C ILE A 117 -6.59 -10.15 3.82
N ARG A 118 -7.60 -10.97 3.57
CA ARG A 118 -8.87 -10.45 3.09
C ARG A 118 -9.62 -9.79 4.23
N CYS A 119 -9.88 -8.49 4.12
CA CYS A 119 -10.46 -7.68 5.19
C CYS A 119 -11.54 -6.76 4.63
N ASP A 120 -12.60 -6.53 5.42
CA ASP A 120 -13.54 -5.43 5.20
C ASP A 120 -13.29 -4.40 6.28
N LEU A 121 -12.84 -3.21 5.89
CA LEU A 121 -12.51 -2.14 6.84
C LEU A 121 -13.73 -1.69 7.65
N LEU A 122 -14.95 -1.82 7.09
CA LEU A 122 -16.19 -1.53 7.81
C LEU A 122 -16.53 -2.57 8.89
N LYS A 123 -15.83 -3.71 8.86
CA LYS A 123 -15.95 -4.82 9.81
C LYS A 123 -14.56 -5.30 10.19
N SER A 124 -13.76 -4.35 10.62
CA SER A 124 -12.36 -4.59 10.98
C SER A 124 -12.24 -5.81 11.91
N PRO A 125 -11.44 -6.83 11.54
CA PRO A 125 -11.18 -7.99 12.39
C PRO A 125 -10.15 -7.68 13.48
N TRP A 126 -9.60 -6.47 13.49
CA TRP A 126 -8.60 -6.05 14.46
C TRP A 126 -9.27 -5.77 15.80
N ARG A 127 -8.67 -6.28 16.87
CA ARG A 127 -9.19 -6.09 18.22
C ARG A 127 -9.21 -4.61 18.57
N ASP A 128 -10.37 -4.15 19.02
CA ASP A 128 -10.54 -2.86 19.66
C ASP A 128 -9.83 -2.85 21.03
N GLY A 129 -8.96 -1.87 21.24
CA GLY A 129 -8.51 -1.51 22.60
C GLY A 129 -7.27 -2.20 23.16
N SER A 130 -6.37 -2.79 22.36
CA SER A 130 -5.15 -3.41 22.92
C SER A 130 -4.00 -2.44 23.24
N VAL A 131 -3.97 -1.22 22.67
CA VAL A 131 -2.91 -0.24 22.97
C VAL A 131 -3.47 1.19 22.80
N SER A 132 -3.26 2.06 23.79
CA SER A 132 -3.50 3.50 23.64
C SER A 132 -2.56 4.05 22.56
N GLY A 133 -3.11 4.42 21.39
CA GLY A 133 -2.32 4.87 20.23
C GLY A 133 -2.12 3.82 19.13
N GLY A 134 -2.83 2.69 19.17
CA GLY A 134 -2.75 1.66 18.13
C GLY A 134 -1.51 0.77 18.25
N TRP A 135 -1.40 -0.22 17.35
CA TRP A 135 -0.29 -1.17 17.30
C TRP A 135 0.57 -1.02 16.03
N LEU A 136 0.21 -0.06 15.17
CA LEU A 136 0.89 0.26 13.91
C LEU A 136 1.73 1.52 14.09
N ASP A 137 2.91 1.55 13.47
CA ASP A 137 3.70 2.79 13.37
C ASP A 137 3.13 3.72 12.28
N SER A 138 2.55 3.15 11.22
CA SER A 138 1.97 3.93 10.12
C SER A 138 0.92 3.16 9.34
N ILE A 139 -0.09 3.88 8.87
CA ILE A 139 -1.03 3.42 7.85
C ILE A 139 -0.74 4.19 6.56
N LEU A 140 -0.50 3.47 5.48
CA LEU A 140 -0.27 4.04 4.16
C LEU A 140 -1.21 3.37 3.16
N CYS A 141 -2.07 4.15 2.51
CA CYS A 141 -3.03 3.60 1.55
C CYS A 141 -3.54 4.62 0.54
N ASP A 142 -4.12 4.10 -0.54
CA ASP A 142 -4.84 4.85 -1.57
C ASP A 142 -6.31 4.36 -1.61
N PRO A 143 -7.22 4.92 -0.81
CA PRO A 143 -8.57 4.36 -0.65
C PRO A 143 -9.41 4.53 -1.94
N PRO A 144 -10.45 3.68 -2.14
CA PRO A 144 -11.21 3.66 -3.38
C PRO A 144 -12.07 4.91 -3.57
N TYR A 145 -11.68 5.82 -4.47
CA TYR A 145 -12.39 7.09 -4.72
C TYR A 145 -13.72 6.99 -5.50
N GLY A 146 -14.20 5.78 -5.82
CA GLY A 146 -15.48 5.58 -6.52
C GLY A 146 -15.46 5.82 -8.03
N ILE A 147 -14.33 6.20 -8.63
CA ILE A 147 -14.19 6.48 -10.07
C ILE A 147 -13.87 5.21 -10.88
N ARG A 148 -12.94 4.38 -10.41
CA ARG A 148 -12.48 3.15 -11.10
C ARG A 148 -12.94 1.89 -10.40
N GLU A 149 -12.93 1.91 -9.07
CA GLU A 149 -13.42 0.85 -8.21
C GLU A 149 -14.32 1.46 -7.13
N GLY A 150 -15.49 0.87 -6.92
CA GLY A 150 -16.43 1.35 -5.92
C GLY A 150 -16.11 0.77 -4.55
N SER A 151 -16.27 1.58 -3.49
CA SER A 151 -16.22 1.12 -2.10
C SER A 151 -17.16 -0.06 -1.90
N ARG A 152 -16.64 -1.15 -1.31
CA ARG A 152 -17.36 -2.40 -1.08
C ARG A 152 -17.34 -2.80 0.39
N SER A 153 -18.35 -3.57 0.81
CA SER A 153 -18.42 -4.23 2.11
C SER A 153 -18.91 -5.66 1.94
N PHE A 154 -18.66 -6.55 2.90
CA PHE A 154 -19.25 -7.88 2.90
C PHE A 154 -20.76 -7.82 3.05
N ASN A 155 -21.45 -8.66 2.27
CA ASN A 155 -22.87 -8.93 2.45
C ASN A 155 -23.08 -9.75 3.71
N GLU A 156 -24.17 -9.45 4.41
CA GLU A 156 -24.63 -10.21 5.57
C GLU A 156 -25.77 -11.09 5.12
N TYR A 157 -25.53 -12.39 5.13
CA TYR A 157 -26.56 -13.42 4.99
C TYR A 157 -26.12 -14.65 5.76
N GLU A 158 -27.08 -15.43 6.24
CA GLU A 158 -26.79 -16.70 6.88
C GLU A 158 -26.30 -17.71 5.84
N VAL A 159 -25.14 -18.28 6.10
CA VAL A 159 -24.57 -19.36 5.29
C VAL A 159 -24.90 -20.67 5.99
N PRO A 160 -25.56 -21.63 5.32
CA PRO A 160 -25.78 -22.97 5.88
C PRO A 160 -24.46 -23.60 6.35
N GLU A 161 -24.50 -24.33 7.47
CA GLU A 161 -23.28 -24.87 8.13
C GLU A 161 -22.39 -25.67 7.17
N GLU A 162 -23.01 -26.45 6.29
CA GLU A 162 -22.35 -27.26 5.26
C GLU A 162 -21.53 -26.46 4.25
N PHE A 163 -21.85 -25.17 4.04
CA PHE A 163 -21.15 -24.30 3.09
C PHE A 163 -20.23 -23.29 3.77
N LYS A 164 -20.17 -23.23 5.10
CA LYS A 164 -19.34 -22.24 5.80
C LYS A 164 -17.85 -22.44 5.55
N ALA A 165 -17.40 -23.69 5.48
CA ALA A 165 -15.99 -24.01 5.25
C ALA A 165 -15.54 -23.55 3.86
N GLY A 166 -14.64 -22.56 3.81
CA GLY A 166 -14.16 -21.99 2.54
C GLY A 166 -15.12 -21.01 1.87
N HIS A 167 -16.23 -20.62 2.52
CA HIS A 167 -17.13 -19.61 1.99
C HIS A 167 -16.42 -18.26 1.82
N ILE A 168 -16.62 -17.63 0.66
CA ILE A 168 -16.13 -16.29 0.37
C ILE A 168 -17.37 -15.38 0.28
N PRO A 169 -17.63 -14.54 1.30
CA PRO A 169 -18.77 -13.63 1.28
C PRO A 169 -18.79 -12.74 0.04
N GLN A 170 -19.95 -12.61 -0.58
CA GLN A 170 -20.18 -11.62 -1.62
C GLN A 170 -20.07 -10.19 -1.07
N THR A 171 -19.81 -9.23 -1.94
CA THR A 171 -19.66 -7.82 -1.55
C THR A 171 -20.78 -6.95 -2.12
N LYS A 172 -21.26 -5.96 -1.36
CA LYS A 172 -22.14 -4.87 -1.84
C LYS A 172 -21.38 -3.55 -1.97
N ARG A 173 -21.89 -2.63 -2.80
CA ARG A 173 -21.38 -1.25 -2.85
C ARG A 173 -21.84 -0.46 -1.63
N VAL A 174 -20.95 0.39 -1.13
CA VAL A 174 -21.17 1.30 0.00
C VAL A 174 -20.69 2.71 -0.37
N ARG A 175 -20.96 3.69 0.49
CA ARG A 175 -20.48 5.06 0.26
C ARG A 175 -19.01 5.17 0.63
N PHE A 176 -18.27 5.96 -0.14
CA PHE A 176 -16.87 6.25 0.15
C PHE A 176 -16.67 6.92 1.52
N SER A 177 -17.62 7.77 1.94
CA SER A 177 -17.61 8.41 3.26
C SER A 177 -17.50 7.39 4.39
N ASP A 178 -18.17 6.25 4.27
CA ASP A 178 -18.22 5.25 5.32
C ASP A 178 -16.85 4.58 5.48
N HIS A 179 -16.15 4.33 4.36
CA HIS A 179 -14.77 3.83 4.36
C HIS A 179 -13.79 4.81 4.99
N LEU A 180 -13.90 6.10 4.67
CA LEU A 180 -13.00 7.11 5.26
C LEU A 180 -13.19 7.25 6.76
N VAL A 181 -14.44 7.26 7.25
CA VAL A 181 -14.70 7.35 8.69
C VAL A 181 -14.12 6.13 9.41
N ASN A 182 -14.38 4.92 8.92
CA ASN A 182 -13.86 3.71 9.55
C ASN A 182 -12.33 3.58 9.43
N LEU A 183 -11.73 4.12 8.35
CA LEU A 183 -10.27 4.22 8.23
C LEU A 183 -9.69 5.10 9.32
N LEU A 184 -10.32 6.25 9.58
CA LEU A 184 -9.89 7.18 10.64
C LEU A 184 -10.16 6.61 12.03
N ASP A 185 -11.23 5.85 12.23
CA ASP A 185 -11.50 5.17 13.50
C ASP A 185 -10.52 4.00 13.75
N PHE A 186 -10.00 3.40 12.69
CA PHE A 186 -8.98 2.35 12.77
C PHE A 186 -7.56 2.88 13.04
N ALA A 187 -7.26 4.11 12.57
CA ALA A 187 -5.94 4.75 12.66
C ALA A 187 -5.66 5.35 14.04
#